data_AF-A0A3D0SN28-F1
#
_entry.id   AF-A0A3D0SN28-F1
#
_cell.length_a   1.000
_cell.length_b   1.000
_cell.length_c   1.000
_cell.angle_alpha   90.00
_cell.angle_beta   90.00
_cell.angle_gamma   90.00
#
_symmetry.space_group_name_H-M   'P 1'
#
loop_
_entity.id
_entity.type
_entity.pdbx_description
1 polymer ?
#
loop_
_entity_poly.entity_id
_entity_poly.type
_entity_poly.pdbx_seq_one_letter_code
_entity_poly.pdbx_strand_id
1 'polypeptide(L)'
;GWTSANYAALACPDFPACQAQWWPPTDFREAFTLWRGLGISYEGGVLSNDARVTIHLVHRLGAVVVLLYLGWLVWRLIVTESRMLQRAGIAIGVLLAFQLSLGIANVVMQLPLPVAVAHNGGAALLLLALVMLNHLVRPETVT
;
A
#
# COMPACT_ATOMS: atom_id res chain seq x y z
N GLY A 1 2.56 6.63 -1.35
CA GLY A 1 3.81 7.35 -1.07
C GLY A 1 4.69 7.40 -2.30
N TRP A 2 5.64 6.47 -2.43
CA TRP A 2 6.59 6.44 -3.56
C TRP A 2 5.91 6.35 -4.94
N THR A 3 4.91 5.48 -5.07
CA THR A 3 4.14 5.29 -6.30
C THR A 3 3.46 6.57 -6.79
N SER A 4 2.82 7.31 -5.89
CA SER A 4 2.12 8.57 -6.22
C SER A 4 3.11 9.70 -6.51
N ALA A 5 4.19 9.81 -5.74
CA ALA A 5 5.19 10.86 -5.92
C ALA A 5 5.96 10.74 -7.25
N ASN A 6 6.04 9.54 -7.82
CA ASN A 6 6.74 9.28 -9.10
C ASN A 6 5.77 9.02 -10.27
N TYR A 7 4.48 9.37 -10.13
CA TYR A 7 3.46 9.16 -11.18
C TYR A 7 3.41 7.71 -11.72
N ALA A 8 3.69 6.73 -10.87
CA ALA A 8 3.78 5.32 -11.24
C ALA A 8 2.44 4.57 -11.10
N ALA A 9 1.42 5.21 -10.52
CA ALA A 9 0.14 4.58 -10.21
C ALA A 9 -0.60 4.05 -11.46
N LEU A 10 -0.37 4.63 -12.65
CA LEU A 10 -0.96 4.19 -13.92
C LEU A 10 0.03 3.44 -14.84
N ALA A 11 1.23 3.11 -14.35
CA ALA A 11 2.23 2.39 -15.16
C ALA A 11 1.78 0.97 -15.55
N CYS A 12 0.94 0.36 -14.72
CA CYS A 12 0.25 -0.90 -14.96
C CYS A 12 -1.27 -0.63 -14.99
N PRO A 13 -1.87 -0.39 -16.17
CA PRO A 13 -3.29 0.01 -16.28
C PRO A 13 -4.28 -1.16 -16.08
N ASP A 14 -3.78 -2.38 -16.04
CA ASP A 14 -4.49 -3.64 -15.91
C ASP A 14 -4.17 -4.34 -14.57
N PHE A 15 -5.02 -5.30 -14.22
CA PHE A 15 -4.90 -6.15 -13.04
C PHE A 15 -5.53 -7.51 -13.36
N PRO A 16 -4.96 -8.66 -12.93
CA PRO A 16 -3.79 -8.83 -12.06
C PRO A 16 -2.43 -8.70 -12.76
N ALA A 17 -2.41 -8.82 -14.09
CA ALA A 17 -1.21 -8.59 -14.90
C ALA A 17 -0.81 -7.10 -14.90
N CYS A 18 0.33 -6.79 -15.51
CA CYS A 18 0.79 -5.45 -15.82
C CYS A 18 1.23 -5.39 -17.29
N GLN A 19 0.57 -4.54 -18.08
CA GLN A 19 0.75 -4.43 -19.53
C GLN A 19 0.60 -5.78 -20.25
N ALA A 20 -0.43 -6.56 -19.86
CA ALA A 20 -0.68 -7.92 -20.34
C ALA A 20 0.43 -8.94 -20.03
N GLN A 21 1.39 -8.60 -19.18
CA GLN A 21 2.48 -9.47 -18.74
C GLN A 21 2.44 -9.65 -17.23
N TRP A 22 2.77 -10.84 -16.73
CA TRP A 22 2.91 -11.06 -15.29
C TRP A 22 4.18 -10.45 -14.73
N TRP A 23 5.22 -10.32 -15.58
CA TRP A 23 6.51 -9.74 -15.23
C TRP A 23 7.08 -8.94 -16.41
N PRO A 24 6.57 -7.71 -16.65
CA PRO A 24 7.08 -6.83 -17.70
C PRO A 24 8.54 -6.40 -17.45
N PRO A 25 9.21 -5.78 -18.45
CA PRO A 25 10.52 -5.19 -18.28
C PRO A 25 10.59 -4.26 -17.07
N THR A 26 11.70 -4.35 -16.32
CA THR A 26 11.91 -3.59 -15.08
C THR A 26 13.27 -2.91 -15.07
N ASP A 27 13.33 -1.72 -14.47
CA ASP A 27 14.56 -0.99 -14.15
C ASP A 27 14.54 -0.58 -12.68
N PHE A 28 15.09 -1.43 -11.82
CA PHE A 28 15.22 -1.16 -10.38
C PHE A 28 16.19 -0.03 -10.06
N ARG A 29 17.19 0.21 -10.91
CA ARG A 29 18.22 1.22 -10.66
C ARG A 29 17.61 2.61 -10.78
N GLU A 30 16.92 2.87 -11.88
CA GLU A 30 16.25 4.15 -12.11
C GLU A 30 15.04 4.32 -11.16
N ALA A 31 14.26 3.25 -10.93
CA ALA A 31 13.05 3.27 -10.10
C ALA A 31 13.26 3.77 -8.66
N PHE A 32 14.43 3.52 -8.09
CA PHE A 32 14.75 3.88 -6.70
C PHE A 32 15.94 4.85 -6.60
N THR A 33 16.20 5.60 -7.68
CA THR A 33 17.11 6.75 -7.60
C THR A 33 16.46 7.87 -6.78
N LEU A 34 17.01 8.15 -5.60
CA LEU A 34 16.46 9.12 -4.64
C LEU A 34 16.70 10.58 -5.03
N TRP A 35 17.80 10.86 -5.73
CA TRP A 35 18.20 12.20 -6.14
C TRP A 35 18.69 12.17 -7.58
N ARG A 36 18.10 12.99 -8.45
CA ARG A 36 18.45 13.04 -9.88
C ARG A 36 19.17 14.34 -10.30
N GLY A 37 19.56 15.18 -9.34
CA GLY A 37 20.22 16.47 -9.60
C GLY A 37 19.24 17.64 -9.78
N LEU A 38 19.80 18.82 -10.09
CA LEU A 38 19.07 20.05 -10.38
C LEU A 38 18.93 20.22 -11.91
N GLY A 39 17.86 20.90 -12.37
CA GLY A 39 17.70 21.25 -13.79
C GLY A 39 16.99 20.22 -14.68
N ILE A 40 16.34 19.21 -14.09
CA ILE A 40 15.57 18.19 -14.80
C ILE A 40 14.14 18.68 -15.03
N SER A 41 13.60 18.47 -16.24
CA SER A 41 12.17 18.71 -16.50
C SER A 41 11.34 17.59 -15.89
N TYR A 42 10.35 17.97 -15.08
CA TYR A 42 9.39 17.05 -14.44
C TYR A 42 8.11 16.86 -15.26
N GLU A 43 7.96 17.58 -16.37
CA GLU A 43 6.80 17.45 -17.26
C GLU A 43 6.79 16.07 -17.93
N GLY A 44 5.66 15.34 -17.81
CA GLY A 44 5.48 14.00 -18.40
C GLY A 44 6.01 12.83 -17.55
N GLY A 45 6.68 13.11 -16.44
CA GLY A 45 7.29 12.12 -15.56
C GLY A 45 8.77 11.91 -15.90
N VAL A 46 9.64 12.12 -14.91
CA VAL A 46 11.11 12.04 -15.07
C VAL A 46 11.57 10.60 -15.33
N LEU A 47 10.81 9.61 -14.88
CA LEU A 47 11.16 8.20 -14.98
C LEU A 47 10.72 7.60 -16.31
N SER A 48 11.57 6.71 -16.84
CA SER A 48 11.16 5.78 -17.89
C SER A 48 9.89 5.00 -17.52
N ASN A 49 9.21 4.44 -18.54
CA ASN A 49 8.05 3.58 -18.28
C ASN A 49 8.46 2.37 -17.43
N ASP A 50 9.53 1.67 -17.80
CA ASP A 50 10.06 0.50 -17.11
C ASP A 50 10.37 0.78 -15.63
N ALA A 51 10.94 1.94 -15.32
CA ALA A 51 11.19 2.34 -13.93
C ALA A 51 9.88 2.59 -13.16
N ARG A 52 8.86 3.20 -13.78
CA ARG A 52 7.54 3.37 -13.15
C ARG A 52 6.79 2.05 -12.98
N VAL A 53 6.88 1.16 -13.97
CA VAL A 53 6.36 -0.21 -13.89
C VAL A 53 7.00 -0.94 -12.71
N THR A 54 8.33 -0.81 -12.55
CA THR A 54 9.07 -1.39 -11.43
C THR A 54 8.56 -0.89 -10.09
N ILE A 55 8.35 0.42 -9.94
CA ILE A 55 7.76 1.00 -8.73
C ILE A 55 6.37 0.40 -8.45
N HIS A 56 5.52 0.31 -9.47
CA HIS A 56 4.16 -0.22 -9.32
C HIS A 56 4.20 -1.71 -8.94
N LEU A 57 5.02 -2.53 -9.60
CA LEU A 57 5.19 -3.95 -9.25
C LEU A 57 5.68 -4.13 -7.81
N VAL A 58 6.70 -3.37 -7.39
CA VAL A 58 7.20 -3.42 -6.00
C VAL A 58 6.10 -3.02 -5.01
N HIS A 59 5.27 -2.02 -5.34
CA HIS A 59 4.12 -1.67 -4.51
C HIS A 59 3.11 -2.82 -4.40
N ARG A 60 2.79 -3.52 -5.50
CA ARG A 60 1.91 -4.70 -5.51
C ARG A 60 2.48 -5.83 -4.65
N LEU A 61 3.78 -6.13 -4.78
CA LEU A 61 4.47 -7.14 -3.98
C LEU A 61 4.46 -6.77 -2.48
N GLY A 62 4.74 -5.51 -2.15
CA GLY A 62 4.65 -5.00 -0.78
C GLY A 62 3.23 -5.12 -0.21
N ALA A 63 2.19 -4.85 -1.02
CA ALA A 63 0.81 -5.04 -0.61
C ALA A 63 0.48 -6.50 -0.29
N VAL A 64 1.00 -7.47 -1.07
CA VAL A 64 0.86 -8.90 -0.77
C VAL A 64 1.53 -9.26 0.55
N VAL A 65 2.76 -8.79 0.80
CA VAL A 65 3.47 -9.04 2.07
C VAL A 65 2.68 -8.48 3.26
N VAL A 66 2.18 -7.24 3.15
CA VAL A 66 1.34 -6.61 4.19
C VAL A 66 0.05 -7.38 4.40
N LEU A 67 -0.62 -7.82 3.34
CA LEU A 67 -1.84 -8.61 3.42
C LEU A 67 -1.63 -9.92 4.18
N LEU A 68 -0.54 -10.65 3.86
CA LEU A 68 -0.22 -11.90 4.53
C LEU A 68 0.13 -11.69 6.00
N TYR A 69 0.99 -10.71 6.30
CA TYR A 69 1.41 -10.43 7.67
C TYR A 69 0.26 -9.93 8.55
N LEU A 70 -0.51 -8.95 8.06
CA LEU A 70 -1.64 -8.42 8.83
C LEU A 70 -2.80 -9.42 8.89
N GLY A 71 -3.01 -10.24 7.85
CA GLY A 71 -3.98 -11.35 7.91
C GLY A 71 -3.62 -12.35 8.99
N TRP A 72 -2.34 -12.72 9.10
CA TRP A 72 -1.84 -13.54 10.21
C TRP A 72 -2.01 -12.86 11.57
N LEU A 73 -1.69 -11.56 11.68
CA LEU A 73 -1.88 -10.80 12.92
C LEU A 73 -3.35 -10.75 13.35
N VAL A 74 -4.26 -10.47 12.42
CA VAL A 74 -5.71 -10.46 12.65
C VAL A 74 -6.18 -11.81 13.17
N TRP A 75 -5.75 -12.91 12.55
CA TRP A 75 -6.06 -14.26 13.02
C TRP A 75 -5.56 -14.47 14.46
N ARG A 76 -4.29 -14.11 14.75
CA ARG A 76 -3.70 -14.22 16.09
C ARG A 76 -4.48 -13.42 17.13
N LEU A 77 -5.01 -12.25 16.80
CA LEU A 77 -5.81 -11.41 17.71
C LEU A 77 -7.20 -11.98 17.97
N ILE A 78 -7.84 -12.54 16.94
CA ILE A 78 -9.19 -13.11 17.02
C ILE A 78 -9.22 -14.38 17.89
N VAL A 79 -8.15 -15.18 17.86
CA VAL A 79 -8.07 -16.42 18.68
C VAL A 79 -7.64 -16.17 20.13
N THR A 80 -7.41 -14.92 20.54
CA THR A 80 -7.11 -14.61 21.95
C THR A 80 -8.37 -14.63 22.80
N GLU A 81 -8.23 -14.82 24.11
CA GLU A 81 -9.35 -14.72 25.07
C GLU A 81 -9.80 -13.25 25.32
N SER A 82 -8.98 -12.26 24.94
CA SER A 82 -9.28 -10.85 25.20
C SER A 82 -10.24 -10.29 24.16
N ARG A 83 -11.50 -10.06 24.57
CA ARG A 83 -12.52 -9.42 23.73
C ARG A 83 -12.06 -8.06 23.16
N MET A 84 -11.22 -7.33 23.89
CA MET A 84 -10.68 -6.06 23.42
C MET A 84 -9.71 -6.26 22.23
N LEU A 85 -8.79 -7.23 22.34
CA LEU A 85 -7.87 -7.55 21.26
C LEU A 85 -8.58 -8.17 20.04
N GLN A 86 -9.61 -9.00 20.27
CA GLN A 86 -10.46 -9.52 19.21
C GLN A 86 -11.12 -8.39 18.41
N ARG A 87 -11.72 -7.39 19.08
CA ARG A 87 -12.32 -6.22 18.42
C ARG A 87 -11.31 -5.42 17.60
N ALA A 88 -10.10 -5.21 18.15
CA ALA A 88 -9.03 -4.55 17.43
C ALA A 88 -8.62 -5.35 16.18
N GLY A 89 -8.51 -6.68 16.29
CA GLY A 89 -8.25 -7.58 15.17
C GLY A 89 -9.31 -7.50 14.08
N ILE A 90 -10.60 -7.51 14.45
CA ILE A 90 -11.70 -7.37 13.49
C ILE A 90 -11.64 -6.00 12.78
N ALA A 91 -11.41 -4.91 13.52
CA ALA A 91 -11.29 -3.58 12.94
C ALA A 91 -10.13 -3.47 11.93
N ILE A 92 -8.95 -4.01 12.29
CA ILE A 92 -7.79 -4.09 11.38
C ILE A 92 -8.12 -4.93 10.15
N GLY A 93 -8.77 -6.08 10.32
CA GLY A 93 -9.16 -6.96 9.22
C GLY A 93 -10.11 -6.28 8.22
N VAL A 94 -11.13 -5.57 8.72
CA VAL A 94 -12.06 -4.80 7.89
C VAL A 94 -11.34 -3.68 7.14
N LEU A 95 -10.51 -2.90 7.83
CA LEU A 95 -9.72 -1.83 7.21
C LEU A 95 -8.76 -2.37 6.15
N LEU A 96 -8.11 -3.51 6.39
CA LEU A 96 -7.22 -4.16 5.43
C LEU A 96 -7.96 -4.63 4.17
N ALA A 97 -9.13 -5.26 4.33
CA ALA A 97 -9.95 -5.70 3.20
C ALA A 97 -10.45 -4.51 2.37
N PHE A 98 -10.89 -3.44 3.05
CA PHE A 98 -11.29 -2.19 2.39
C PHE A 98 -10.11 -1.55 1.65
N GLN A 99 -8.92 -1.50 2.27
CA GLN A 99 -7.72 -0.94 1.67
C GLN A 99 -7.28 -1.69 0.41
N LEU A 100 -7.32 -3.03 0.43
CA LEU A 100 -7.03 -3.87 -0.73
C LEU A 100 -8.03 -3.60 -1.87
N SER A 101 -9.32 -3.52 -1.52
CA SER A 101 -10.39 -3.24 -2.47
C SER A 101 -10.18 -1.88 -3.15
N LEU A 102 -9.89 -0.83 -2.38
CA LEU A 102 -9.57 0.50 -2.90
C LEU A 102 -8.30 0.52 -3.77
N GLY A 103 -7.28 -0.27 -3.40
CA GLY A 103 -6.05 -0.40 -4.18
C GLY A 103 -6.31 -0.99 -5.57
N ILE A 104 -7.08 -2.07 -5.64
CA ILE A 104 -7.50 -2.70 -6.91
C ILE A 104 -8.39 -1.74 -7.70
N ALA A 105 -9.34 -1.09 -7.03
CA ALA A 105 -10.26 -0.14 -7.63
C ALA A 105 -9.53 1.05 -8.29
N ASN A 106 -8.45 1.55 -7.68
CA ASN A 106 -7.59 2.58 -8.29
C ASN A 106 -6.99 2.15 -9.63
N VAL A 107 -6.66 0.87 -9.82
CA VAL A 107 -6.14 0.39 -11.10
C VAL A 107 -7.27 0.20 -12.10
N VAL A 108 -8.30 -0.58 -11.74
CA VAL A 108 -9.40 -0.97 -12.65
C VAL A 108 -10.18 0.26 -13.15
N MET A 109 -10.36 1.28 -12.31
CA MET A 109 -11.10 2.50 -12.67
C MET A 109 -10.20 3.63 -13.19
N GLN A 110 -8.93 3.37 -13.49
CA GLN A 110 -7.99 4.36 -14.03
C GLN A 110 -7.77 5.58 -13.12
N LEU A 111 -7.51 5.31 -11.84
CA LEU A 111 -7.12 6.27 -10.80
C LEU A 111 -8.09 7.46 -10.60
N PRO A 112 -9.38 7.22 -10.32
CA PRO A 112 -10.30 8.30 -10.03
C PRO A 112 -9.91 8.97 -8.70
N LEU A 113 -9.82 10.30 -8.71
CA LEU A 113 -9.31 11.09 -7.59
C LEU A 113 -9.96 10.75 -6.24
N PRO A 114 -11.30 10.59 -6.13
CA PRO A 114 -11.93 10.22 -4.86
C PRO A 114 -11.43 8.88 -4.29
N VAL A 115 -11.16 7.90 -5.16
CA VAL A 115 -10.71 6.56 -4.74
C VAL A 115 -9.23 6.58 -4.36
N ALA A 116 -8.42 7.37 -5.05
CA ALA A 116 -7.02 7.58 -4.69
C ALA A 116 -6.92 8.26 -3.31
N VAL A 117 -7.75 9.27 -3.04
CA VAL A 117 -7.83 9.94 -1.74
C VAL A 117 -8.34 8.98 -0.67
N ALA A 118 -9.42 8.23 -0.94
CA ALA A 118 -9.95 7.25 -0.01
C ALA A 118 -8.93 6.17 0.34
N HIS A 119 -8.12 5.71 -0.64
CA HIS A 119 -7.06 4.73 -0.41
C HIS A 119 -5.97 5.29 0.52
N ASN A 120 -5.58 6.56 0.35
CA ASN A 120 -4.61 7.18 1.28
C ASN A 120 -5.20 7.36 2.69
N GLY A 121 -6.47 7.78 2.79
CA GLY A 121 -7.17 7.89 4.07
C GLY A 121 -7.33 6.54 4.77
N GLY A 122 -7.69 5.49 4.03
CA GLY A 122 -7.79 4.12 4.53
C GLY A 122 -6.45 3.59 5.04
N ALA A 123 -5.35 3.87 4.35
CA ALA A 123 -4.00 3.53 4.82
C ALA A 123 -3.67 4.23 6.15
N ALA A 124 -4.01 5.51 6.29
CA ALA A 124 -3.79 6.26 7.54
C ALA A 124 -4.64 5.69 8.69
N LEU A 125 -5.90 5.35 8.44
CA LEU A 125 -6.77 4.72 9.44
C LEU A 125 -6.26 3.33 9.86
N LEU A 126 -5.81 2.51 8.90
CA LEU A 126 -5.20 1.21 9.17
C LEU A 126 -3.93 1.37 10.02
N LEU A 127 -3.08 2.34 9.71
CA LEU A 127 -1.88 2.65 10.50
C LEU A 127 -2.25 3.07 11.92
N LEU A 128 -3.22 3.96 12.10
CA LEU A 128 -3.70 4.39 13.42
C LEU A 128 -4.27 3.22 14.23
N ALA A 129 -4.99 2.29 13.59
CA ALA A 129 -5.48 1.08 14.24
C ALA A 129 -4.33 0.20 14.75
N LEU A 130 -3.23 0.08 13.98
CA LEU A 130 -2.03 -0.65 14.41
C LEU A 130 -1.29 0.06 15.56
N VAL A 131 -1.20 1.40 15.53
CA VAL A 131 -0.62 2.18 16.64
C VAL A 131 -1.45 2.01 17.91
N MET A 132 -2.77 2.08 17.80
CA MET A 132 -3.68 1.84 18.93
C MET A 132 -3.51 0.43 19.47
N LEU A 133 -3.45 -0.59 18.61
CA LEU A 133 -3.17 -1.96 19.02
C LEU A 133 -1.86 -2.05 19.80
N ASN A 134 -0.80 -1.37 19.34
CA ASN A 134 0.49 -1.36 20.04
C ASN A 134 0.38 -0.80 21.47
N HIS A 135 -0.37 0.27 21.68
CA HIS A 135 -0.66 0.79 23.02
C HIS A 135 -1.50 -0.18 23.86
N LEU A 136 -2.46 -0.89 23.26
CA LEU A 136 -3.28 -1.87 23.97
C LEU A 136 -2.47 -3.09 24.45
N VAL A 137 -1.45 -3.52 23.70
CA VAL A 137 -0.58 -4.64 24.09
C VAL A 137 0.60 -4.22 24.96
N ARG A 138 0.91 -2.92 25.01
CA ARG A 138 1.96 -2.32 25.85
C ARG A 138 1.39 -1.12 26.62
N PRO A 139 0.50 -1.35 27.60
CA PRO A 139 0.01 -0.27 28.43
C PRO A 139 1.18 0.35 29.21
N GLU A 140 1.34 1.67 29.15
CA GLU A 140 2.30 2.35 30.02
C GLU A 140 1.82 2.25 31.46
N THR A 141 2.68 1.77 32.34
CA THR A 141 2.42 1.73 33.77
C THR A 141 2.66 3.13 34.32
N VAL A 142 1.58 3.87 34.56
CA VAL A 142 1.66 5.12 35.31
C VAL A 142 1.88 4.75 36.79
N THR A 143 3.12 4.85 37.25
CA THR A 143 3.51 4.72 38.68
C THR A 143 3.29 6.01 39.43
#